data_AF-A0A1M5SB96-F1
#
_entry.id   AF-A0A1M5SB96-F1
#
_cell.length_a   1.000
_cell.length_b   1.000
_cell.length_c   1.000
_cell.angle_alpha   90.00
_cell.angle_beta   90.00
_cell.angle_gamma   90.00
#
_symmetry.space_group_name_H-M   'P 1'
#
loop_
_entity.id
_entity.type
_entity.pdbx_description
1 polymer ?
#
loop_
_entity_poly.entity_id
_entity_poly.type
_entity_poly.pdbx_seq_one_letter_code
_entity_poly.pdbx_strand_id
1 'polypeptide(L)'
;MSDSDGGGPPPFKENKCAKCGACTAVCPVYRASGNEIYSARGKQHLAEVFADRQPSPVFEDIYSKCLLCGACSTVCPRKLDIPEEVAAARSTFSALYGEHGYQKFLARKVLGHPVLLGAARLLGRPAAELLGRRLPADSGLRLRLALFNEASGLAGDHAASEVASPQAGDLTELAYFPGCAARFLYPEIVTEIESVLAGFGYRLRIPGGQGCCGLAMQAAGKADEARRAARKNIGALEQTGGPILVSCGSCYAHLASYRHLFANDDEWRQRAETISERVVEISRFVDDLLTRRPVAGSGEATNLRVFYHDPCHLRHGAGITGEPRSILRSLPGVELLELPDGPQCCGQGGLFHLGAPELSAAIRDDLGGKILALQPDVITTTCSGCLMQLKTAMAAAGSDVPVVHLAKLVKQRLAGAVTRSD
;
A
#
# COMPACT_ATOMS: atom_id res chain seq x y z
N MET A 1 -17.42 47.76 1.09
CA MET A 1 -17.32 46.94 2.31
C MET A 1 -17.93 45.61 1.95
N SER A 2 -17.10 44.72 1.40
CA SER A 2 -17.50 43.43 0.85
C SER A 2 -17.09 42.34 1.82
N ASP A 3 -18.08 41.62 2.33
CA ASP A 3 -17.91 40.42 3.15
C ASP A 3 -17.03 39.41 2.40
N SER A 4 -15.90 39.07 3.03
CA SER A 4 -14.93 38.08 2.57
C SER A 4 -14.71 37.04 3.67
N ASP A 5 -15.81 36.48 4.17
CA ASP A 5 -15.78 35.33 5.07
C ASP A 5 -15.86 34.03 4.26
N GLY A 6 -14.72 33.66 3.67
CA GLY A 6 -14.51 32.43 2.93
C GLY A 6 -13.61 31.41 3.65
N GLY A 7 -13.37 31.57 4.95
CA GLY A 7 -12.50 30.70 5.73
C GLY A 7 -13.17 30.27 7.03
N GLY A 8 -13.94 29.19 6.99
CA GLY A 8 -14.38 28.53 8.23
C GLY A 8 -13.17 28.14 9.10
N PRO A 9 -13.33 28.06 10.43
CA PRO A 9 -12.25 27.68 11.34
C PRO A 9 -11.66 26.32 10.93
N PRO A 10 -10.34 26.09 11.10
CA PRO A 10 -9.74 24.82 10.75
C PRO A 10 -10.39 23.68 11.58
N PRO A 11 -10.42 22.45 11.06
CA PRO A 11 -11.23 21.35 11.61
C PRO A 11 -10.61 20.72 12.87
N PHE A 12 -9.89 21.49 13.69
CA PHE A 12 -9.35 21.02 14.95
C PHE A 12 -10.49 21.00 15.98
N LYS A 13 -11.28 19.90 15.94
CA LYS A 13 -12.18 19.53 17.04
C LYS A 13 -11.42 19.68 18.37
N GLU A 14 -12.16 20.06 19.41
CA GLU A 14 -11.70 20.11 20.80
C GLU A 14 -10.63 19.04 21.09
N ASN A 15 -9.40 19.45 21.42
CA ASN A 15 -8.26 18.54 21.49
C ASN A 15 -8.43 17.53 22.63
N LYS A 16 -8.74 16.28 22.28
CA LYS A 16 -8.94 15.18 23.23
C LYS A 16 -7.64 14.45 23.60
N CYS A 17 -6.49 14.93 23.15
CA CYS A 17 -5.18 14.32 23.39
C CYS A 17 -4.75 14.45 24.86
N ALA A 18 -4.45 13.32 25.50
CA ALA A 18 -3.94 13.28 26.87
C ALA A 18 -2.44 13.65 27.00
N LYS A 19 -1.77 13.97 25.88
CA LYS A 19 -0.33 14.34 25.81
C LYS A 19 0.65 13.33 26.46
N CYS A 20 0.24 12.08 26.68
CA CYS A 20 1.00 11.03 27.36
C CYS A 20 2.28 10.56 26.66
N GLY A 21 2.43 10.82 25.36
CA GLY A 21 3.62 10.41 24.59
C GLY A 21 3.62 8.97 24.07
N ALA A 22 2.59 8.15 24.30
CA ALA A 22 2.56 6.77 23.77
C ALA A 22 2.80 6.69 22.25
N CYS A 23 2.30 7.68 21.50
CA CYS A 23 2.47 7.74 20.06
C CYS A 23 3.92 8.04 19.61
N THR A 24 4.77 8.65 20.45
CA THR A 24 6.16 8.97 20.08
C THR A 24 7.00 7.71 20.02
N ALA A 25 6.77 6.78 20.95
CA ALA A 25 7.45 5.48 21.01
C ALA A 25 7.27 4.63 19.74
N VAL A 26 6.15 4.81 19.03
CA VAL A 26 5.82 4.03 17.81
C VAL A 26 5.89 4.84 16.52
N CYS A 27 6.21 6.14 16.58
CA CYS A 27 6.21 6.99 15.39
C CYS A 27 7.51 6.84 14.61
N PRO A 28 7.49 6.26 13.39
CA PRO A 28 8.72 6.07 12.59
C PRO A 28 9.35 7.41 12.17
N VAL A 29 8.54 8.44 11.92
CA VAL A 29 9.04 9.77 11.56
C VAL A 29 9.76 10.42 12.75
N TYR A 30 9.20 10.31 13.96
CA TYR A 30 9.86 10.80 15.17
C TYR A 30 11.17 10.05 15.42
N ARG A 31 11.15 8.71 15.34
CA ARG A 31 12.36 7.89 15.51
C ARG A 31 13.48 8.27 14.53
N ALA A 32 13.14 8.55 13.28
CA ALA A 32 14.11 8.94 12.26
C ALA A 32 14.61 10.38 12.38
N SER A 33 13.80 11.29 12.92
CA SER A 33 14.12 12.73 12.95
C SER A 33 14.57 13.26 14.31
N GLY A 34 14.23 12.57 15.40
CA GLY A 34 14.33 13.08 16.77
C GLY A 34 13.41 14.27 17.07
N ASN A 35 12.59 14.71 16.12
CA ASN A 35 11.85 15.95 16.22
C ASN A 35 10.37 15.71 16.58
N GLU A 36 10.03 16.07 17.82
CA GLU A 36 8.73 15.83 18.43
C GLU A 36 7.56 16.47 17.66
N ILE A 37 7.80 17.56 16.92
CA ILE A 37 6.76 18.25 16.14
C ILE A 37 6.15 17.35 15.06
N TYR A 38 6.90 16.34 14.58
CA TYR A 38 6.40 15.39 13.58
C TYR A 38 5.64 14.21 14.20
N SER A 39 5.71 14.01 15.50
CA SER A 39 4.93 12.98 16.18
C SER A 39 3.44 13.31 16.18
N ALA A 40 2.58 12.32 16.48
CA ALA A 40 1.16 12.57 16.65
C ALA A 40 0.88 13.53 17.80
N ARG A 41 1.57 13.39 18.95
CA ARG A 41 1.43 14.30 20.10
C ARG A 41 1.81 15.72 19.72
N GLY A 42 2.93 15.90 19.02
CA GLY A 42 3.38 17.21 18.55
C GLY A 42 2.34 17.87 17.65
N LYS A 43 1.81 17.14 16.67
CA LYS A 43 0.74 17.62 15.79
C LYS A 43 -0.55 17.95 16.55
N GLN A 44 -0.96 17.11 17.48
CA GLN A 44 -2.13 17.38 18.32
C GLN A 44 -1.94 18.65 19.18
N HIS A 45 -0.75 18.87 19.73
CA HIS A 45 -0.44 20.10 20.44
C HIS A 45 -0.47 21.33 19.51
N LEU A 46 0.07 21.21 18.31
CA LEU A 46 0.04 22.27 17.30
C LEU A 46 -1.39 22.59 16.85
N ALA A 47 -2.24 21.58 16.63
CA ALA A 47 -3.66 21.76 16.32
C ALA A 47 -4.39 22.57 17.41
N GLU A 48 -4.11 22.30 18.68
CA GLU A 48 -4.70 23.01 19.82
C GLU A 48 -4.22 24.46 19.91
N VAL A 49 -2.92 24.70 19.82
CA VAL A 49 -2.33 26.04 19.96
C VAL A 49 -2.69 26.96 18.79
N PHE A 50 -2.86 26.39 17.59
CA PHE A 50 -3.16 27.13 16.37
C PHE A 50 -4.60 26.96 15.90
N ALA A 51 -5.52 26.54 16.79
CA ALA A 51 -6.92 26.27 16.46
C ALA A 51 -7.63 27.45 15.77
N ASP A 52 -7.40 28.68 16.23
CA ASP A 52 -8.04 29.89 15.69
C ASP A 52 -7.17 30.66 14.69
N ARG A 53 -6.07 30.06 14.21
CA ARG A 53 -5.10 30.72 13.34
C ARG A 53 -5.08 30.10 11.95
N GLN A 54 -4.90 30.94 10.93
CA GLN A 54 -4.58 30.43 9.60
C GLN A 54 -3.25 29.64 9.67
N PRO A 55 -3.24 28.37 9.22
CA PRO A 55 -2.03 27.55 9.27
C PRO A 55 -0.93 28.19 8.45
N SER A 56 0.31 28.32 8.93
CA SER A 56 1.42 28.84 8.12
C SER A 56 2.01 27.77 7.20
N PRO A 57 2.85 28.13 6.20
CA PRO A 57 3.59 27.13 5.39
C PRO A 57 4.44 26.15 6.23
N VAL A 58 4.91 26.58 7.40
CA VAL A 58 5.63 25.71 8.35
C VAL A 58 4.69 24.63 8.91
N PHE A 59 3.44 25.00 9.20
CA PHE A 59 2.43 24.08 9.69
C PHE A 59 2.07 23.02 8.64
N GLU A 60 1.92 23.44 7.38
CA GLU A 60 1.72 22.51 6.25
C GLU A 60 2.87 21.49 6.15
N ASP A 61 4.12 21.96 6.19
CA ASP A 61 5.30 21.10 6.11
C ASP A 61 5.34 20.05 7.24
N ILE A 62 5.04 20.46 8.48
CA ILE A 62 4.99 19.56 9.65
C ILE A 62 3.95 18.45 9.44
N TYR A 63 2.74 18.80 8.98
CA TYR A 63 1.68 17.82 8.73
C TYR A 63 1.96 16.95 7.51
N SER A 64 2.65 17.49 6.50
CA SER A 64 3.11 16.71 5.34
C SER A 64 4.10 15.61 5.73
N LYS A 65 4.84 15.79 6.83
CA LYS A 65 5.74 14.80 7.41
C LYS A 65 5.00 13.81 8.31
N CYS A 66 4.04 13.10 7.71
CA CYS A 66 3.33 11.97 8.31
C CYS A 66 3.18 10.85 7.28
N LEU A 67 3.47 9.62 7.69
CA LEU A 67 3.29 8.43 6.85
C LEU A 67 1.83 7.95 6.76
N LEU A 68 0.93 8.49 7.62
CA LEU A 68 -0.46 8.03 7.78
C LEU A 68 -0.60 6.53 8.09
N CYS A 69 0.41 5.95 8.74
CA CYS A 69 0.48 4.50 8.98
C CYS A 69 -0.43 3.97 10.10
N GLY A 70 -1.07 4.83 10.89
CA GLY A 70 -1.98 4.43 11.97
C GLY A 70 -1.35 3.92 13.27
N ALA A 71 -0.02 3.71 13.33
CA ALA A 71 0.64 3.17 14.53
C ALA A 71 0.34 3.97 15.82
N CYS A 72 0.28 5.29 15.70
CA CYS A 72 -0.05 6.18 16.81
C CYS A 72 -1.49 6.05 17.31
N SER A 73 -2.46 5.76 16.42
CA SER A 73 -3.85 5.54 16.78
C SER A 73 -4.02 4.24 17.56
N THR A 74 -3.32 3.18 17.15
CA THR A 74 -3.36 1.86 17.81
C THR A 74 -2.93 1.93 19.28
N VAL A 75 -1.91 2.73 19.60
CA VAL A 75 -1.42 2.90 20.98
C VAL A 75 -2.07 4.07 21.73
N CYS A 76 -3.03 4.77 21.12
CA CYS A 76 -3.63 5.94 21.73
C CYS A 76 -4.68 5.53 22.79
N PRO A 77 -4.49 5.85 24.07
CA PRO A 77 -5.48 5.52 25.12
C PRO A 77 -6.82 6.27 24.93
N ARG A 78 -6.80 7.35 24.14
CA ARG A 78 -7.98 8.16 23.81
C ARG A 78 -8.64 7.75 22.49
N LYS A 79 -8.08 6.74 21.79
CA LYS A 79 -8.58 6.22 20.50
C LYS A 79 -8.78 7.32 19.44
N LEU A 80 -7.85 8.26 19.38
CA LEU A 80 -7.88 9.31 18.36
C LEU A 80 -7.53 8.72 16.99
N ASP A 81 -8.27 9.12 15.96
CA ASP A 81 -7.96 8.78 14.57
C ASP A 81 -6.99 9.81 13.97
N ILE A 82 -5.73 9.70 14.38
CA ILE A 82 -4.69 10.63 13.96
C ILE A 82 -4.48 10.64 12.43
N PRO A 83 -4.46 9.49 11.70
CA PRO A 83 -4.39 9.52 10.24
C PRO A 83 -5.48 10.36 9.60
N GLU A 84 -6.74 10.21 10.03
CA GLU A 84 -7.85 10.98 9.48
C GLU A 84 -7.73 12.47 9.82
N GLU A 85 -7.39 12.81 11.06
CA GLU A 85 -7.17 14.20 11.47
C GLU A 85 -6.03 14.88 10.68
N VAL A 86 -4.92 14.15 10.44
CA VAL A 86 -3.81 14.65 9.61
C VAL A 86 -4.21 14.76 8.14
N ALA A 87 -4.98 13.81 7.61
CA ALA A 87 -5.48 13.88 6.23
C ALA A 87 -6.44 15.07 6.04
N ALA A 88 -7.34 15.30 6.99
CA ALA A 88 -8.23 16.46 7.01
C ALA A 88 -7.42 17.77 7.06
N ALA A 89 -6.44 17.87 7.96
CA ALA A 89 -5.57 19.04 8.03
C ALA A 89 -4.84 19.31 6.69
N ARG A 90 -4.32 18.26 6.03
CA ARG A 90 -3.67 18.38 4.71
C ARG A 90 -4.61 18.91 3.62
N SER A 91 -5.89 18.54 3.67
CA SER A 91 -6.89 19.07 2.72
C SER A 91 -7.15 20.57 2.92
N THR A 92 -7.12 21.05 4.17
CA THR A 92 -7.26 22.48 4.48
C THR A 92 -6.07 23.27 3.93
N PHE A 93 -4.83 22.80 4.08
CA PHE A 93 -3.66 23.53 3.55
C PHE A 93 -3.66 23.60 2.03
N SER A 94 -4.04 22.52 1.36
CA SER A 94 -4.12 22.46 -0.10
C SER A 94 -5.09 23.50 -0.66
N ALA A 95 -6.18 23.79 0.07
CA ALA A 95 -7.15 24.83 -0.28
C ALA A 95 -6.63 26.26 -0.05
N LEU A 96 -5.76 26.45 0.96
CA LEU A 96 -5.24 27.78 1.35
C LEU A 96 -4.02 28.22 0.56
N TYR A 97 -3.09 27.30 0.27
CA TYR A 97 -1.77 27.64 -0.30
C TYR A 97 -1.56 27.14 -1.73
N GLY A 98 -2.53 26.41 -2.31
CA GLY A 98 -2.34 25.78 -3.62
C GLY A 98 -1.23 24.74 -3.62
N GLU A 99 -0.95 24.16 -4.80
CA GLU A 99 0.06 23.10 -4.95
C GLU A 99 1.48 23.69 -5.02
N HIS A 100 2.13 24.00 -3.90
CA HIS A 100 3.52 24.48 -3.92
C HIS A 100 4.59 23.38 -3.74
N GLY A 101 5.60 23.48 -4.62
CA GLY A 101 6.66 22.52 -4.89
C GLY A 101 6.56 21.97 -6.31
N TYR A 102 7.24 22.58 -7.29
CA TYR A 102 7.26 22.15 -8.70
C TYR A 102 7.61 20.65 -8.86
N GLN A 103 8.53 20.16 -8.04
CA GLN A 103 8.89 18.73 -7.98
C GLN A 103 7.79 17.85 -7.39
N LYS A 104 7.06 18.34 -6.36
CA LYS A 104 5.91 17.64 -5.76
C LYS A 104 4.74 17.61 -6.76
N PHE A 105 4.51 18.69 -7.51
CA PHE A 105 3.49 18.79 -8.56
C PHE A 105 3.72 17.79 -9.71
N LEU A 106 4.93 17.72 -10.25
CA LEU A 106 5.24 16.82 -11.38
C LEU A 106 5.15 15.34 -10.96
N ALA A 107 5.70 14.98 -9.79
CA ALA A 107 5.60 13.62 -9.27
C ALA A 107 4.15 13.21 -8.94
N ARG A 108 3.34 14.17 -8.45
CA ARG A 108 1.89 13.99 -8.23
C ARG A 108 1.12 13.78 -9.55
N LYS A 109 1.45 14.51 -10.61
CA LYS A 109 0.81 14.34 -11.94
C LYS A 109 1.16 13.00 -12.60
N VAL A 110 2.41 12.58 -12.51
CA VAL A 110 2.88 11.30 -13.10
C VAL A 110 2.29 10.11 -12.37
N LEU A 111 2.21 10.15 -11.03
CA LEU A 111 1.58 9.09 -10.22
C LEU A 111 0.05 9.12 -10.26
N GLY A 112 -0.55 10.27 -10.57
CA GLY A 112 -2.00 10.46 -10.74
C GLY A 112 -2.54 9.93 -12.07
N HIS A 113 -1.67 9.59 -13.03
CA HIS A 113 -2.07 9.08 -14.33
C HIS A 113 -1.54 7.65 -14.55
N PRO A 114 -2.36 6.60 -14.28
CA PRO A 114 -1.90 5.20 -14.31
C PRO A 114 -1.30 4.77 -15.66
N VAL A 115 -1.74 5.37 -16.76
CA VAL A 115 -1.19 5.14 -18.11
C VAL A 115 0.27 5.58 -18.22
N LEU A 116 0.67 6.65 -17.51
CA LEU A 116 2.06 7.10 -17.49
C LEU A 116 2.97 6.13 -16.72
N LEU A 117 2.43 5.36 -15.77
CA LEU A 117 3.18 4.29 -15.09
C LEU A 117 3.49 3.12 -16.04
N GLY A 118 2.54 2.77 -16.92
CA GLY A 118 2.77 1.79 -17.98
C GLY A 118 3.87 2.24 -18.97
N ALA A 119 3.81 3.50 -19.41
CA ALA A 119 4.85 4.08 -20.26
C ALA A 119 6.21 4.17 -19.56
N ALA A 120 6.23 4.59 -18.29
CA ALA A 120 7.44 4.66 -17.47
C ALA A 120 8.10 3.27 -17.31
N ARG A 121 7.32 2.19 -17.21
CA ARG A 121 7.86 0.83 -17.22
C ARG A 121 8.49 0.45 -18.55
N LEU A 122 7.79 0.68 -19.67
CA LEU A 122 8.30 0.33 -21.00
C LEU A 122 9.63 1.01 -21.32
N LEU A 123 9.75 2.29 -20.96
CA LEU A 123 10.97 3.07 -21.14
C LEU A 123 12.02 2.81 -20.04
N GLY A 124 11.57 2.49 -18.82
CA GLY A 124 12.43 2.33 -17.64
C GLY A 124 13.22 1.03 -17.63
N ARG A 125 12.74 -0.05 -18.26
CA ARG A 125 13.45 -1.34 -18.30
C ARG A 125 14.81 -1.30 -19.03
N PRO A 126 14.91 -0.85 -20.29
CA PRO A 126 16.21 -0.78 -20.97
C PRO A 126 17.15 0.22 -20.28
N ALA A 127 16.60 1.30 -19.72
CA ALA A 127 17.37 2.26 -18.92
C ALA A 127 17.90 1.62 -17.61
N ALA A 128 17.11 0.80 -16.93
CA ALA A 128 17.53 0.10 -15.71
C ALA A 128 18.66 -0.91 -15.99
N GLU A 129 18.55 -1.66 -17.09
CA GLU A 129 19.56 -2.65 -17.47
C GLU A 129 20.88 -1.99 -17.90
N LEU A 130 20.81 -0.88 -18.65
CA LEU A 130 21.98 -0.18 -19.17
C LEU A 130 22.64 0.76 -18.14
N LEU A 131 21.85 1.53 -17.41
CA LEU A 131 22.32 2.60 -16.53
C LEU A 131 22.32 2.20 -15.06
N GLY A 132 21.50 1.22 -14.65
CA GLY A 132 21.41 0.78 -13.26
C GLY A 132 22.76 0.32 -12.70
N ARG A 133 23.56 -0.40 -13.51
CA ARG A 133 24.91 -0.86 -13.14
C ARG A 133 25.98 0.23 -13.17
N ARG A 134 25.79 1.29 -13.94
CA ARG A 134 26.79 2.38 -14.14
C ARG A 134 26.59 3.56 -13.20
N LEU A 135 25.41 3.70 -12.60
CA LEU A 135 25.10 4.77 -11.67
C LEU A 135 25.58 4.44 -10.25
N PRO A 136 26.05 5.44 -9.47
CA PRO A 136 26.37 5.29 -8.05
C PRO A 136 25.24 4.66 -7.25
N ALA A 137 25.57 3.87 -6.22
CA ALA A 137 24.60 3.14 -5.41
C ALA A 137 23.59 4.06 -4.69
N ASP A 138 24.01 5.27 -4.35
CA ASP A 138 23.24 6.34 -3.71
C ASP A 138 22.49 7.23 -4.70
N SER A 139 22.65 7.02 -6.02
CA SER A 139 21.97 7.82 -7.04
C SER A 139 20.46 7.62 -6.97
N GLY A 140 19.71 8.70 -6.73
CA GLY A 140 18.25 8.69 -6.76
C GLY A 140 17.67 8.19 -8.09
N LEU A 141 18.40 8.30 -9.20
CA LEU A 141 18.00 7.73 -10.49
C LEU A 141 18.15 6.20 -10.50
N ARG A 142 19.26 5.66 -9.98
CA ARG A 142 19.46 4.20 -9.84
C ARG A 142 18.38 3.57 -8.98
N LEU A 143 18.05 4.19 -7.85
CA LEU A 143 17.01 3.72 -6.93
C LEU A 143 15.62 3.68 -7.60
N ARG A 144 15.30 4.66 -8.44
CA ARG A 144 14.04 4.67 -9.21
C ARG A 144 14.04 3.64 -10.34
N LEU A 145 15.18 3.41 -10.98
CA LEU A 145 15.32 2.39 -12.02
C LEU A 145 15.20 0.97 -11.48
N ALA A 146 15.61 0.73 -10.22
CA ALA A 146 15.47 -0.57 -9.55
C ALA A 146 14.00 -1.06 -9.47
N LEU A 147 13.03 -0.14 -9.48
CA LEU A 147 11.59 -0.48 -9.53
C LEU A 147 11.22 -1.28 -10.78
N PHE A 148 12.01 -1.19 -11.85
CA PHE A 148 11.73 -1.80 -13.16
C PHE A 148 12.61 -3.01 -13.48
N ASN A 149 13.62 -3.32 -12.65
CA ASN A 149 14.67 -4.29 -12.98
C ASN A 149 14.16 -5.75 -13.10
N GLU A 150 13.05 -6.08 -12.44
CA GLU A 150 12.47 -7.44 -12.43
C GLU A 150 11.12 -7.56 -13.15
N ALA A 151 10.62 -6.49 -13.78
CA ALA A 151 9.25 -6.45 -14.28
C ALA A 151 9.10 -7.23 -15.61
N SER A 152 9.08 -8.56 -15.56
CA SER A 152 8.78 -9.44 -16.70
C SER A 152 7.34 -9.27 -17.20
N GLY A 153 7.15 -9.10 -18.52
CA GLY A 153 5.83 -8.97 -19.16
C GLY A 153 5.51 -7.57 -19.70
N LEU A 154 4.68 -7.48 -20.74
CA LEU A 154 4.08 -6.23 -21.20
C LEU A 154 2.94 -5.84 -20.24
N ALA A 155 2.77 -4.54 -19.96
CA ALA A 155 1.55 -4.05 -19.34
C ALA A 155 0.42 -4.26 -20.36
N GLY A 156 -0.29 -5.38 -20.26
CA GLY A 156 -1.43 -5.67 -21.10
C GLY A 156 -2.66 -4.95 -20.58
N ASP A 157 -3.55 -4.54 -21.48
CA ASP A 157 -4.95 -4.46 -21.12
C ASP A 157 -5.35 -5.86 -20.67
N HIS A 158 -5.40 -6.10 -19.36
CA HIS A 158 -6.10 -7.24 -18.76
C HIS A 158 -7.62 -7.08 -18.95
N ALA A 159 -8.06 -6.55 -20.10
CA ALA A 159 -9.36 -6.80 -20.66
C ALA A 159 -9.36 -8.28 -21.02
N ALA A 160 -9.86 -9.11 -20.09
CA ALA A 160 -10.05 -10.54 -20.26
C ALA A 160 -8.91 -11.20 -21.07
N SER A 161 -7.72 -11.32 -20.47
CA SER A 161 -6.75 -12.25 -21.03
C SER A 161 -7.37 -13.63 -20.84
N GLU A 162 -7.95 -14.19 -21.90
CA GLU A 162 -8.22 -15.62 -22.06
C GLU A 162 -6.87 -16.34 -21.99
N VAL A 163 -6.29 -16.44 -20.79
CA VAL A 163 -5.25 -17.41 -20.52
C VAL A 163 -5.95 -18.76 -20.63
N ALA A 164 -5.55 -19.56 -21.60
CA ALA A 164 -6.05 -20.90 -21.82
C ALA A 164 -5.96 -21.70 -20.51
N SER A 165 -7.09 -21.81 -19.82
CA SER A 165 -7.30 -22.62 -18.63
C SER A 165 -7.76 -24.03 -19.04
N PRO A 166 -7.63 -25.03 -18.15
CA PRO A 166 -8.23 -26.34 -18.32
C PRO A 166 -9.74 -26.19 -18.61
N GLN A 167 -10.29 -27.11 -19.42
CA GLN A 167 -11.66 -27.14 -19.95
C GLN A 167 -12.66 -26.16 -19.32
N ALA A 168 -13.18 -25.24 -20.14
CA ALA A 168 -13.96 -24.03 -19.82
C ALA A 168 -15.37 -24.25 -19.17
N GLY A 169 -15.54 -25.22 -18.27
CA GLY A 169 -16.84 -25.60 -17.69
C GLY A 169 -17.17 -25.05 -16.29
N ASP A 170 -16.27 -25.12 -15.31
CA ASP A 170 -16.69 -25.14 -13.88
C ASP A 170 -16.00 -24.14 -12.92
N LEU A 171 -15.23 -23.15 -13.40
CA LEU A 171 -14.55 -22.21 -12.49
C LEU A 171 -15.50 -21.13 -11.96
N THR A 172 -15.55 -20.97 -10.64
CA THR A 172 -16.29 -19.87 -9.98
C THR A 172 -15.58 -18.54 -10.20
N GLU A 173 -16.30 -17.54 -10.69
CA GLU A 173 -15.75 -16.22 -10.97
C GLU A 173 -15.69 -15.33 -9.72
N LEU A 174 -14.54 -14.69 -9.49
CA LEU A 174 -14.33 -13.73 -8.40
C LEU A 174 -13.96 -12.36 -8.97
N ALA A 175 -14.63 -11.31 -8.49
CA ALA A 175 -14.27 -9.94 -8.85
C ALA A 175 -12.88 -9.60 -8.28
N TYR A 176 -12.06 -8.87 -9.04
CA TYR A 176 -10.70 -8.53 -8.64
C TYR A 176 -10.36 -7.07 -8.89
N PHE A 177 -9.86 -6.42 -7.83
CA PHE A 177 -9.25 -5.09 -7.88
C PHE A 177 -7.73 -5.21 -7.72
N PRO A 178 -6.96 -5.23 -8.84
CA PRO A 178 -5.50 -5.30 -8.78
C PRO A 178 -4.85 -4.00 -8.27
N GLY A 179 -5.55 -2.87 -8.38
CA GLY A 179 -4.97 -1.55 -8.20
C GLY A 179 -3.98 -1.18 -9.31
N CYS A 180 -3.40 0.02 -9.22
CA CYS A 180 -2.53 0.54 -10.28
C CYS A 180 -1.17 -0.16 -10.34
N ALA A 181 -0.57 -0.49 -9.20
CA ALA A 181 0.76 -1.07 -9.17
C ALA A 181 0.78 -2.49 -9.75
N ALA A 182 -0.10 -3.39 -9.31
CA ALA A 182 -0.17 -4.73 -9.88
C ALA A 182 -0.59 -4.70 -11.36
N ARG A 183 -1.43 -3.75 -11.79
CA ARG A 183 -1.82 -3.66 -13.22
C ARG A 183 -0.69 -3.18 -14.13
N PHE A 184 0.09 -2.17 -13.71
CA PHE A 184 1.04 -1.50 -14.62
C PHE A 184 2.51 -1.79 -14.31
N LEU A 185 2.87 -1.91 -13.04
CA LEU A 185 4.25 -2.10 -12.59
C LEU A 185 4.61 -3.57 -12.38
N TYR A 186 3.70 -4.35 -11.78
CA TYR A 186 3.93 -5.72 -11.34
C TYR A 186 2.80 -6.69 -11.80
N PRO A 187 2.54 -6.84 -13.10
CA PRO A 187 1.47 -7.71 -13.63
C PRO A 187 1.67 -9.18 -13.30
N GLU A 188 2.90 -9.60 -12.96
CA GLU A 188 3.18 -10.92 -12.45
C GLU A 188 2.30 -11.24 -11.24
N ILE A 189 1.99 -10.26 -10.38
CA ILE A 189 1.10 -10.44 -9.22
C ILE A 189 -0.29 -10.93 -9.66
N VAL A 190 -0.83 -10.38 -10.75
CA VAL A 190 -2.13 -10.79 -11.30
C VAL A 190 -2.05 -12.24 -11.74
N THR A 191 -1.07 -12.58 -12.57
CA THR A 191 -0.90 -13.94 -13.11
C THR A 191 -0.57 -14.99 -12.02
N GLU A 192 0.11 -14.57 -10.95
CA GLU A 192 0.43 -15.44 -9.81
C GLU A 192 -0.81 -15.75 -9.00
N ILE A 193 -1.66 -14.76 -8.73
CA ILE A 193 -2.93 -14.96 -8.04
C ILE A 193 -3.88 -15.78 -8.89
N GLU A 194 -4.00 -15.51 -10.19
CA GLU A 194 -4.81 -16.32 -11.12
C GLU A 194 -4.38 -17.79 -11.09
N SER A 195 -3.07 -18.05 -11.16
CA SER A 195 -2.52 -19.41 -11.10
C SER A 195 -2.82 -20.11 -9.78
N VAL A 196 -2.72 -19.41 -8.65
CA VAL A 196 -3.05 -19.97 -7.33
C VAL A 196 -4.53 -20.32 -7.27
N LEU A 197 -5.40 -19.35 -7.62
CA LEU A 197 -6.85 -19.49 -7.49
C LEU A 197 -7.45 -20.50 -8.48
N ALA A 198 -6.87 -20.65 -9.68
CA ALA A 198 -7.27 -21.68 -10.63
C ALA A 198 -7.12 -23.10 -10.03
N GLY A 199 -6.08 -23.35 -9.23
CA GLY A 199 -5.90 -24.61 -8.50
C GLY A 199 -7.00 -24.91 -7.46
N PHE A 200 -7.75 -23.89 -7.05
CA PHE A 200 -8.89 -24.00 -6.14
C PHE A 200 -10.25 -23.85 -6.84
N GLY A 201 -10.30 -23.90 -8.17
CA GLY A 201 -11.57 -23.83 -8.90
C GLY A 201 -12.12 -22.41 -9.10
N TYR A 202 -11.27 -21.38 -8.98
CA TYR A 202 -11.67 -19.99 -9.16
C TYR A 202 -10.98 -19.34 -10.37
N ARG A 203 -11.66 -18.39 -10.99
CA ARG A 203 -11.09 -17.49 -12.00
C ARG A 203 -11.30 -16.03 -11.60
N LEU A 204 -10.34 -15.16 -11.92
CA LEU A 204 -10.46 -13.73 -11.65
C LEU A 204 -11.18 -13.00 -12.79
N ARG A 205 -12.11 -12.12 -12.45
CA ARG A 205 -12.67 -11.12 -13.35
C ARG A 205 -12.24 -9.73 -12.90
N ILE A 206 -11.52 -9.03 -13.76
CA ILE A 206 -11.16 -7.62 -13.57
C ILE A 206 -12.18 -6.77 -14.33
N PRO A 207 -13.20 -6.17 -13.67
CA PRO A 207 -14.14 -5.30 -14.38
C PRO A 207 -13.44 -4.11 -15.03
N GLY A 208 -13.87 -3.76 -16.24
CA GLY A 208 -13.39 -2.58 -16.96
C GLY A 208 -13.75 -1.28 -16.22
N GLY A 209 -13.03 -0.19 -16.50
CA GLY A 209 -13.32 1.11 -15.92
C GLY A 209 -12.72 1.38 -14.53
N GLN A 210 -12.04 0.41 -13.90
CA GLN A 210 -11.27 0.64 -12.67
C GLN A 210 -10.08 1.61 -12.88
N GLY A 211 -9.62 2.23 -11.80
CA GLY A 211 -8.43 3.10 -11.75
C GLY A 211 -7.58 2.90 -10.50
N CYS A 212 -6.81 3.93 -10.14
CA CYS A 212 -6.15 3.98 -8.82
C CYS A 212 -7.21 3.96 -7.72
N CYS A 213 -6.92 3.34 -6.57
CA CYS A 213 -7.84 3.35 -5.42
C CYS A 213 -8.08 4.77 -4.85
N GLY A 214 -7.15 5.72 -5.08
CA GLY A 214 -7.27 7.09 -4.57
C GLY A 214 -6.52 7.36 -3.26
N LEU A 215 -5.94 6.33 -2.62
CA LEU A 215 -5.28 6.50 -1.32
C LEU A 215 -4.15 7.54 -1.35
N ALA A 216 -3.33 7.55 -2.40
CA ALA A 216 -2.25 8.51 -2.54
C ALA A 216 -2.77 9.96 -2.67
N MET A 217 -3.93 10.16 -3.32
CA MET A 217 -4.59 11.45 -3.45
C MET A 217 -5.14 11.89 -2.08
N GLN A 218 -5.83 11.00 -1.37
CA GLN A 218 -6.32 11.25 -0.02
C GLN A 218 -5.16 11.61 0.93
N ALA A 219 -4.08 10.84 0.89
CA ALA A 219 -2.89 11.09 1.70
C ALA A 219 -2.24 12.44 1.39
N ALA A 220 -2.36 12.95 0.16
CA ALA A 220 -1.88 14.28 -0.22
C ALA A 220 -2.86 15.42 0.09
N GLY A 221 -4.00 15.15 0.72
CA GLY A 221 -5.03 16.18 0.98
C GLY A 221 -5.90 16.50 -0.23
N LYS A 222 -5.80 15.73 -1.33
CA LYS A 222 -6.57 15.92 -2.56
C LYS A 222 -7.90 15.16 -2.49
N ALA A 223 -8.75 15.55 -1.54
CA ALA A 223 -9.99 14.84 -1.23
C ALA A 223 -10.92 14.68 -2.45
N ASP A 224 -11.04 15.70 -3.30
CA ASP A 224 -11.91 15.62 -4.48
C ASP A 224 -11.35 14.70 -5.58
N GLU A 225 -10.03 14.63 -5.74
CA GLU A 225 -9.40 13.64 -6.62
C GLU A 225 -9.62 12.22 -6.10
N ALA A 226 -9.48 12.02 -4.79
CA ALA A 226 -9.75 10.74 -4.14
C ALA A 226 -11.22 10.32 -4.32
N ARG A 227 -12.18 11.23 -4.12
CA ARG A 227 -13.61 10.99 -4.39
C ARG A 227 -13.87 10.65 -5.85
N ARG A 228 -13.27 11.37 -6.80
CA ARG A 228 -13.40 11.05 -8.24
C ARG A 228 -12.88 9.65 -8.57
N ALA A 229 -11.73 9.28 -8.03
CA ALA A 229 -11.18 7.94 -8.18
C ALA A 229 -12.11 6.88 -7.56
N ALA A 230 -12.64 7.13 -6.36
CA ALA A 230 -13.58 6.25 -5.68
C ALA A 230 -14.89 6.09 -6.48
N ARG A 231 -15.51 7.16 -6.98
CA ARG A 231 -16.72 7.10 -7.83
C ARG A 231 -16.52 6.24 -9.07
N LYS A 232 -15.39 6.40 -9.76
CA LYS A 232 -15.01 5.58 -10.92
C LYS A 232 -14.88 4.10 -10.56
N ASN A 233 -14.21 3.80 -9.45
CA ASN A 233 -14.04 2.41 -8.98
C ASN A 233 -15.36 1.79 -8.53
N ILE A 234 -16.20 2.53 -7.80
CA ILE A 234 -17.53 2.09 -7.37
C ILE A 234 -18.37 1.70 -8.60
N GLY A 235 -18.49 2.60 -9.59
CA GLY A 235 -19.26 2.31 -10.80
C GLY A 235 -18.75 1.10 -11.60
N ALA A 236 -17.46 0.79 -11.55
CA ALA A 236 -16.90 -0.41 -12.16
C ALA A 236 -17.19 -1.69 -11.34
N LEU A 237 -17.07 -1.61 -10.02
CA LEU A 237 -17.20 -2.75 -9.11
C LEU A 237 -18.66 -3.15 -8.84
N GLU A 238 -19.61 -2.21 -8.93
CA GLU A 238 -21.05 -2.48 -8.84
C GLU A 238 -21.55 -3.42 -9.96
N GLN A 239 -20.83 -3.49 -11.09
CA GLN A 239 -21.13 -4.39 -12.20
C GLN A 239 -20.72 -5.85 -11.94
N THR A 240 -20.31 -6.16 -10.71
CA THR A 240 -19.88 -7.49 -10.28
C THR A 240 -20.71 -7.94 -9.09
N GLY A 241 -20.92 -9.25 -8.94
CA GLY A 241 -21.46 -9.86 -7.73
C GLY A 241 -20.35 -10.44 -6.84
N GLY A 242 -20.71 -10.87 -5.62
CA GLY A 242 -19.81 -11.60 -4.74
C GLY A 242 -18.64 -10.78 -4.18
N PRO A 243 -17.64 -11.45 -3.56
CA PRO A 243 -16.48 -10.78 -2.97
C PRO A 243 -15.56 -10.15 -4.03
N ILE A 244 -14.94 -9.04 -3.67
CA ILE A 244 -13.97 -8.30 -4.49
C ILE A 244 -12.59 -8.53 -3.88
N LEU A 245 -11.78 -9.37 -4.51
CA LEU A 245 -10.43 -9.63 -4.06
C LEU A 245 -9.53 -8.42 -4.30
N VAL A 246 -8.65 -8.13 -3.33
CA VAL A 246 -7.69 -7.01 -3.41
C VAL A 246 -6.30 -7.49 -3.02
N SER A 247 -5.33 -7.32 -3.92
CA SER A 247 -3.96 -7.82 -3.76
C SER A 247 -2.96 -6.81 -3.20
N CYS A 248 -3.42 -5.62 -2.85
CA CYS A 248 -2.59 -4.60 -2.22
C CYS A 248 -3.24 -4.18 -0.91
N GLY A 249 -2.58 -4.46 0.22
CA GLY A 249 -3.12 -4.14 1.54
C GLY A 249 -3.46 -2.66 1.74
N SER A 250 -2.75 -1.75 1.08
CA SER A 250 -3.10 -0.32 1.08
C SER A 250 -4.35 -0.01 0.25
N CYS A 251 -4.52 -0.65 -0.92
CA CYS A 251 -5.73 -0.50 -1.71
C CYS A 251 -6.93 -1.09 -0.98
N TYR A 252 -6.77 -2.26 -0.36
CA TYR A 252 -7.80 -2.91 0.45
C TYR A 252 -8.29 -1.98 1.57
N ALA A 253 -7.38 -1.48 2.41
CA ALA A 253 -7.73 -0.62 3.53
C ALA A 253 -8.47 0.65 3.08
N HIS A 254 -8.06 1.23 1.94
CA HIS A 254 -8.71 2.43 1.41
C HIS A 254 -10.08 2.15 0.78
N LEU A 255 -10.22 1.06 0.01
CA LEU A 255 -11.51 0.61 -0.51
C LEU A 255 -12.49 0.33 0.63
N ALA A 256 -12.02 -0.36 1.67
CA ALA A 256 -12.80 -0.65 2.88
C ALA A 256 -13.19 0.61 3.67
N SER A 257 -12.55 1.76 3.40
CA SER A 257 -12.82 3.05 4.03
C SER A 257 -13.60 4.02 3.11
N TYR A 258 -14.02 3.62 1.90
CA TYR A 258 -14.63 4.55 0.94
C TYR A 258 -15.87 5.26 1.47
N ARG A 259 -16.69 4.62 2.32
CA ARG A 259 -17.86 5.25 2.95
C ARG A 259 -17.52 6.57 3.65
N HIS A 260 -16.31 6.69 4.21
CA HIS A 260 -15.87 7.90 4.91
C HIS A 260 -15.58 9.07 3.93
N LEU A 261 -15.19 8.78 2.70
CA LEU A 261 -14.97 9.81 1.67
C LEU A 261 -16.26 10.55 1.29
N PHE A 262 -17.40 9.89 1.47
CA PHE A 262 -18.73 10.36 1.09
C PHE A 262 -19.62 10.63 2.31
N ALA A 263 -19.05 10.91 3.49
CA ALA A 263 -19.82 11.13 4.72
C ALA A 263 -20.96 12.16 4.56
N ASN A 264 -20.79 13.16 3.69
CA ASN A 264 -21.73 14.25 3.40
C ASN A 264 -22.53 14.06 2.09
N ASP A 265 -22.53 12.87 1.50
CA ASP A 265 -23.18 12.54 0.23
C ASP A 265 -23.87 11.18 0.39
N ASP A 266 -25.13 11.18 0.85
CA ASP A 266 -25.86 9.97 1.28
C ASP A 266 -25.94 8.91 0.17
N GLU A 267 -26.20 9.32 -1.07
CA GLU A 267 -26.28 8.43 -2.23
C GLU A 267 -24.94 7.73 -2.46
N TRP A 268 -23.85 8.50 -2.55
CA TRP A 268 -22.53 7.91 -2.76
C TRP A 268 -22.02 7.14 -1.55
N ARG A 269 -22.41 7.53 -0.33
CA ARG A 269 -22.06 6.81 0.90
C ARG A 269 -22.61 5.40 0.87
N GLN A 270 -23.89 5.23 0.53
CA GLN A 270 -24.54 3.91 0.47
C GLN A 270 -23.88 3.00 -0.58
N ARG A 271 -23.57 3.56 -1.76
CA ARG A 271 -22.86 2.84 -2.83
C ARG A 271 -21.44 2.45 -2.42
N ALA A 272 -20.73 3.37 -1.77
CA ALA A 272 -19.40 3.12 -1.24
C ALA A 272 -19.39 2.07 -0.12
N GLU A 273 -20.42 2.05 0.74
CA GLU A 273 -20.60 1.05 1.79
C GLU A 273 -20.78 -0.34 1.20
N THR A 274 -21.66 -0.47 0.19
CA THR A 274 -21.86 -1.73 -0.56
C THR A 274 -20.54 -2.30 -1.11
N ILE A 275 -19.67 -1.45 -1.65
CA ILE A 275 -18.36 -1.88 -2.13
C ILE A 275 -17.41 -2.19 -0.98
N SER A 276 -17.41 -1.38 0.08
CA SER A 276 -16.53 -1.55 1.25
C SER A 276 -16.78 -2.86 1.98
N GLU A 277 -18.02 -3.34 2.02
CA GLU A 277 -18.39 -4.62 2.66
C GLU A 277 -17.98 -5.85 1.83
N ARG A 278 -17.83 -5.67 0.52
CA ARG A 278 -17.51 -6.75 -0.42
C ARG A 278 -16.01 -6.96 -0.60
N VAL A 279 -15.15 -6.01 -0.22
CA VAL A 279 -13.72 -6.17 -0.42
C VAL A 279 -13.11 -7.19 0.54
N VAL A 280 -12.30 -8.09 -0.01
CA VAL A 280 -11.58 -9.12 0.73
C VAL A 280 -10.11 -9.04 0.37
N GLU A 281 -9.26 -8.93 1.40
CA GLU A 281 -7.81 -8.93 1.22
C GLU A 281 -7.34 -10.32 0.79
N ILE A 282 -6.43 -10.39 -0.20
CA ILE A 282 -6.08 -11.63 -0.87
C ILE A 282 -5.51 -12.71 0.06
N SER A 283 -4.69 -12.35 1.05
CA SER A 283 -4.12 -13.31 2.00
C SER A 283 -5.20 -13.91 2.90
N ARG A 284 -6.20 -13.13 3.29
CA ARG A 284 -7.34 -13.67 4.04
C ARG A 284 -8.15 -14.69 3.24
N PHE A 285 -8.36 -14.42 1.95
CA PHE A 285 -9.06 -15.35 1.08
C PHE A 285 -8.24 -16.64 0.86
N VAL A 286 -6.94 -16.52 0.56
CA VAL A 286 -6.05 -17.67 0.35
C VAL A 286 -5.87 -18.51 1.61
N ASP A 287 -5.80 -17.89 2.79
CA ASP A 287 -5.70 -18.58 4.07
C ASP A 287 -6.96 -19.43 4.36
N ASP A 288 -8.16 -18.89 4.10
CA ASP A 288 -9.41 -19.65 4.20
C ASP A 288 -9.43 -20.85 3.23
N LEU A 289 -8.95 -20.67 1.99
CA LEU A 289 -8.84 -21.77 1.03
C LEU A 289 -7.89 -22.87 1.50
N LEU A 290 -6.69 -22.50 1.95
CA LEU A 290 -5.70 -23.46 2.44
C LEU A 290 -6.14 -24.16 3.72
N THR A 291 -6.93 -23.48 4.56
CA THR A 291 -7.52 -24.09 5.75
C THR A 291 -8.57 -25.15 5.38
N ARG A 292 -9.41 -24.89 4.39
CA ARG A 292 -10.47 -25.82 3.96
C ARG A 292 -9.96 -26.97 3.12
N ARG A 293 -8.97 -26.71 2.27
CA ARG A 293 -8.32 -27.71 1.41
C ARG A 293 -6.81 -27.60 1.60
N PRO A 294 -6.27 -28.19 2.70
CA PRO A 294 -4.84 -28.25 2.91
C PRO A 294 -4.16 -28.93 1.73
N VAL A 295 -3.17 -28.26 1.17
CA VAL A 295 -2.40 -28.80 0.06
C VAL A 295 -1.16 -29.46 0.61
N ALA A 296 -1.03 -30.78 0.46
CA ALA A 296 0.14 -31.53 0.91
C ALA A 296 1.35 -31.17 0.04
N GLY A 297 2.37 -30.55 0.63
CA GLY A 297 3.63 -30.29 -0.05
C GLY A 297 4.27 -31.56 -0.60
N SER A 298 4.62 -31.56 -1.88
CA SER A 298 5.18 -32.74 -2.57
C SER A 298 6.66 -32.59 -2.96
N GLY A 299 7.34 -31.52 -2.54
CA GLY A 299 8.74 -31.27 -2.90
C GLY A 299 9.73 -31.63 -1.79
N GLU A 300 10.93 -32.09 -2.18
CA GLU A 300 12.13 -31.98 -1.35
C GLU A 300 12.36 -30.49 -1.04
N ALA A 301 11.77 -30.01 0.04
CA ALA A 301 11.71 -28.59 0.29
C ALA A 301 13.04 -28.11 0.85
N THR A 302 13.83 -27.44 0.01
CA THR A 302 14.95 -26.62 0.47
C THR A 302 14.43 -25.64 1.52
N ASN A 303 15.13 -25.57 2.66
CA ASN A 303 14.81 -24.62 3.72
C ASN A 303 14.98 -23.20 3.14
N LEU A 304 13.88 -22.45 3.09
CA LEU A 304 13.79 -21.09 2.55
C LEU A 304 13.43 -20.14 3.68
N ARG A 305 14.35 -19.26 4.02
CA ARG A 305 14.19 -18.23 5.06
C ARG A 305 13.44 -17.05 4.49
N VAL A 306 12.18 -16.90 4.89
CA VAL A 306 11.26 -15.89 4.38
C VAL A 306 11.04 -14.81 5.41
N PHE A 307 11.42 -13.57 5.10
CA PHE A 307 11.01 -12.41 5.91
C PHE A 307 9.68 -11.86 5.40
N TYR A 308 8.66 -11.80 6.25
CA TYR A 308 7.38 -11.17 5.94
C TYR A 308 7.32 -9.73 6.47
N HIS A 309 7.07 -8.77 5.58
CA HIS A 309 6.81 -7.39 5.97
C HIS A 309 5.31 -7.13 6.11
N ASP A 310 4.87 -6.85 7.34
CA ASP A 310 3.50 -6.42 7.66
C ASP A 310 3.17 -5.03 7.11
N PRO A 311 2.24 -4.92 6.14
CA PRO A 311 1.75 -3.62 5.71
C PRO A 311 1.03 -2.91 6.86
N CYS A 312 1.44 -1.69 7.17
CA CYS A 312 0.85 -0.92 8.28
C CYS A 312 -0.67 -0.72 8.16
N HIS A 313 -1.20 -0.53 6.95
CA HIS A 313 -2.64 -0.40 6.70
C HIS A 313 -3.43 -1.69 6.96
N LEU A 314 -2.80 -2.87 6.85
CA LEU A 314 -3.42 -4.13 7.23
C LEU A 314 -3.37 -4.32 8.74
N ARG A 315 -2.19 -4.16 9.33
CA ARG A 315 -1.98 -4.35 10.77
C ARG A 315 -2.83 -3.40 11.62
N HIS A 316 -2.80 -2.10 11.32
CA HIS A 316 -3.45 -1.08 12.14
C HIS A 316 -4.87 -0.76 11.68
N GLY A 317 -5.17 -0.92 10.38
CA GLY A 317 -6.49 -0.61 9.83
C GLY A 317 -7.46 -1.80 9.83
N ALA A 318 -6.96 -3.00 9.53
CA ALA A 318 -7.81 -4.18 9.29
C ALA A 318 -7.58 -5.34 10.27
N GLY A 319 -6.54 -5.29 11.10
CA GLY A 319 -6.15 -6.39 11.99
C GLY A 319 -5.58 -7.62 11.28
N ILE A 320 -5.39 -7.55 9.95
CA ILE A 320 -4.89 -8.69 9.14
C ILE A 320 -3.38 -8.81 9.38
N THR A 321 -3.02 -9.83 10.15
CA THR A 321 -1.64 -10.11 10.60
C THR A 321 -1.38 -11.61 10.72
N GLY A 322 -2.40 -12.40 11.08
CA GLY A 322 -2.28 -13.85 11.24
C GLY A 322 -2.30 -14.58 9.90
N GLU A 323 -3.17 -14.17 8.99
CA GLU A 323 -3.47 -14.86 7.73
C GLU A 323 -2.23 -15.00 6.83
N PRO A 324 -1.43 -13.93 6.56
CA PRO A 324 -0.19 -14.08 5.81
C PRO A 324 0.81 -15.05 6.45
N ARG A 325 0.89 -15.06 7.79
CA ARG A 325 1.81 -15.94 8.53
C ARG A 325 1.33 -17.39 8.52
N SER A 326 0.02 -17.61 8.63
CA SER A 326 -0.61 -18.91 8.53
C SER A 326 -0.32 -19.53 7.16
N ILE A 327 -0.55 -18.78 6.08
CA ILE A 327 -0.16 -19.17 4.73
C ILE A 327 1.32 -19.55 4.68
N LEU A 328 2.23 -18.64 5.06
CA LEU A 328 3.67 -18.88 4.96
C LEU A 328 4.13 -20.12 5.74
N ARG A 329 3.60 -20.35 6.96
CA ARG A 329 3.94 -21.53 7.78
C ARG A 329 3.38 -22.82 7.20
N SER A 330 2.30 -22.77 6.42
CA SER A 330 1.78 -23.94 5.71
C SER A 330 2.57 -24.30 4.45
N LEU A 331 3.42 -23.39 3.94
CA LEU A 331 4.22 -23.65 2.75
C LEU A 331 5.41 -24.58 3.08
N PRO A 332 5.64 -25.65 2.29
CA PRO A 332 6.73 -26.59 2.55
C PRO A 332 8.12 -25.96 2.52
N GLY A 333 8.92 -26.24 3.56
CA GLY A 333 10.30 -25.78 3.71
C GLY A 333 10.43 -24.27 3.89
N VAL A 334 9.39 -23.57 4.35
CA VAL A 334 9.48 -22.15 4.70
C VAL A 334 9.81 -21.98 6.18
N GLU A 335 10.91 -21.29 6.45
CA GLU A 335 11.26 -20.77 7.76
C GLU A 335 10.85 -19.29 7.80
N LEU A 336 9.84 -18.95 8.62
CA LEU A 336 9.37 -17.57 8.75
C LEU A 336 10.27 -16.77 9.70
N LEU A 337 10.85 -15.69 9.19
CA LEU A 337 11.65 -14.74 9.96
C LEU A 337 10.81 -13.52 10.37
N GLU A 338 10.98 -13.10 11.63
CA GLU A 338 10.34 -11.91 12.19
C GLU A 338 11.37 -11.00 12.88
N LEU A 339 11.09 -9.69 12.90
CA LEU A 339 11.93 -8.73 13.62
C LEU A 339 11.77 -8.90 15.14
N PRO A 340 12.86 -8.94 15.94
CA PRO A 340 12.78 -9.03 17.40
C PRO A 340 12.03 -7.86 18.05
N ASP A 341 12.13 -6.66 17.47
CA ASP A 341 11.45 -5.44 17.92
C ASP A 341 10.07 -5.24 17.26
N GLY A 342 9.53 -6.30 16.63
CA GLY A 342 8.23 -6.33 15.99
C GLY A 342 8.17 -5.58 14.66
N PRO A 343 6.99 -5.56 13.99
CA PRO A 343 6.92 -5.05 12.62
C PRO A 343 7.06 -3.52 12.56
N GLN A 344 7.76 -3.02 11.54
CA GLN A 344 8.05 -1.59 11.40
C GLN A 344 7.56 -1.05 10.05
N CYS A 345 7.35 0.27 9.97
CA CYS A 345 6.97 0.90 8.70
C CYS A 345 8.14 0.89 7.71
N CYS A 346 7.89 0.60 6.43
CA CYS A 346 8.92 0.66 5.38
C CYS A 346 9.29 2.10 4.93
N GLY A 347 8.50 3.11 5.32
CA GLY A 347 8.80 4.51 4.99
C GLY A 347 8.23 5.02 3.66
N GLN A 348 7.37 4.25 2.98
CA GLN A 348 6.80 4.67 1.68
C GLN A 348 5.75 5.79 1.79
N GLY A 349 4.69 5.57 2.58
CA GLY A 349 3.66 6.55 2.95
C GLY A 349 2.96 7.28 1.80
N GLY A 350 2.65 6.59 0.70
CA GLY A 350 2.07 7.18 -0.50
C GLY A 350 3.03 8.18 -1.13
N LEU A 351 2.67 9.47 -1.10
CA LEU A 351 3.51 10.56 -1.62
C LEU A 351 4.57 11.05 -0.62
N PHE A 352 4.59 10.51 0.61
CA PHE A 352 5.57 10.89 1.63
C PHE A 352 7.02 10.69 1.16
N HIS A 353 7.36 9.55 0.55
CA HIS A 353 8.72 9.29 0.06
C HIS A 353 9.22 10.29 -1.00
N LEU A 354 8.30 10.99 -1.68
CA LEU A 354 8.63 12.06 -2.61
C LEU A 354 8.64 13.43 -1.92
N GLY A 355 7.77 13.61 -0.94
CA GLY A 355 7.62 14.88 -0.21
C GLY A 355 8.66 15.10 0.89
N ALA A 356 9.23 14.03 1.43
CA ALA A 356 10.24 13.99 2.49
C ALA A 356 11.24 12.85 2.24
N PRO A 357 12.05 12.93 1.16
CA PRO A 357 12.90 11.83 0.71
C PRO A 357 13.96 11.44 1.73
N GLU A 358 14.58 12.38 2.47
CA GLU A 358 15.59 12.02 3.48
C GLU A 358 14.98 11.24 4.65
N LEU A 359 13.80 11.67 5.13
CA LEU A 359 13.10 10.95 6.20
C LEU A 359 12.63 9.57 5.75
N SER A 360 12.14 9.46 4.50
CA SER A 360 11.76 8.18 3.92
C SER A 360 12.94 7.23 3.78
N ALA A 361 14.09 7.74 3.34
CA ALA A 361 15.34 6.99 3.24
C ALA A 361 15.81 6.51 4.61
N ALA A 362 15.85 7.39 5.62
CA ALA A 362 16.24 7.01 6.98
C ALA A 362 15.37 5.87 7.56
N ILE A 363 14.05 5.94 7.37
CA ILE A 363 13.11 4.89 7.82
C ILE A 363 13.31 3.59 7.02
N ARG A 364 13.48 3.71 5.70
CA ARG A 364 13.69 2.58 4.79
C ARG A 364 14.98 1.83 5.11
N ASP A 365 16.07 2.57 5.30
CA ASP A 365 17.41 2.02 5.46
C ASP A 365 17.59 1.40 6.86
N ASP A 366 16.99 1.98 7.90
CA ASP A 366 16.89 1.35 9.23
C ASP A 366 16.18 -0.01 9.14
N LEU A 367 15.02 -0.08 8.48
CA LEU A 367 14.32 -1.35 8.28
C LEU A 367 15.13 -2.32 7.41
N GLY A 368 15.70 -1.85 6.29
CA GLY A 368 16.48 -2.66 5.37
C GLY A 368 17.68 -3.33 6.05
N GLY A 369 18.43 -2.58 6.87
CA GLY A 369 19.55 -3.11 7.64
C GLY A 369 19.12 -4.20 8.63
N LYS A 370 18.03 -3.98 9.36
CA LYS A 370 17.49 -4.98 10.30
C LYS A 370 17.03 -6.25 9.61
N ILE A 371 16.37 -6.13 8.45
CA ILE A 371 15.94 -7.28 7.65
C ILE A 371 17.16 -8.07 7.17
N LEU A 372 18.17 -7.39 6.61
CA LEU A 372 19.37 -8.06 6.10
C LEU A 372 20.19 -8.74 7.20
N ALA A 373 20.18 -8.20 8.42
CA ALA A 373 20.81 -8.83 9.58
C ALA A 373 20.19 -10.20 9.92
N LEU A 374 18.92 -10.44 9.55
CA LEU A 374 18.26 -11.74 9.69
C LEU A 374 18.64 -12.74 8.59
N GLN A 375 19.45 -12.34 7.59
CA GLN A 375 19.87 -13.17 6.45
C GLN A 375 18.70 -13.92 5.78
N PRO A 376 17.65 -13.20 5.29
CA PRO A 376 16.57 -13.83 4.55
C PRO A 376 17.02 -14.24 3.16
N ASP A 377 16.50 -15.37 2.68
CA ASP A 377 16.62 -15.76 1.27
C ASP A 377 15.65 -14.97 0.39
N VAL A 378 14.52 -14.53 0.97
CA VAL A 378 13.50 -13.74 0.26
C VAL A 378 12.71 -12.86 1.23
N ILE A 379 12.35 -11.66 0.78
CA ILE A 379 11.45 -10.75 1.46
C ILE A 379 10.09 -10.78 0.77
N THR A 380 9.00 -10.83 1.53
CA THR A 380 7.65 -10.87 0.98
C THR A 380 6.68 -9.93 1.69
N THR A 381 5.65 -9.49 0.96
CA THR A 381 4.59 -8.60 1.47
C THR A 381 3.33 -8.71 0.60
N THR A 382 2.18 -8.26 1.12
CA THR A 382 0.91 -8.16 0.36
C THR A 382 0.58 -6.72 -0.06
N CYS A 383 1.52 -5.78 0.05
CA CYS A 383 1.30 -4.39 -0.30
C CYS A 383 2.26 -3.92 -1.38
N SER A 384 1.75 -3.49 -2.53
CA SER A 384 2.58 -3.02 -3.64
C SER A 384 3.42 -1.79 -3.28
N GLY A 385 2.92 -0.91 -2.40
CA GLY A 385 3.72 0.23 -1.90
C GLY A 385 4.90 -0.23 -1.05
N CYS A 386 4.69 -1.23 -0.19
CA CYS A 386 5.76 -1.83 0.61
C CYS A 386 6.76 -2.57 -0.29
N LEU A 387 6.27 -3.32 -1.29
CA LEU A 387 7.09 -4.00 -2.30
C LEU A 387 8.06 -3.03 -2.99
N MET A 388 7.55 -1.90 -3.50
CA MET A 388 8.39 -0.86 -4.13
C MET A 388 9.47 -0.32 -3.19
N GLN A 389 9.09 -0.03 -1.94
CA GLN A 389 9.98 0.59 -0.97
C GLN A 389 11.06 -0.39 -0.47
N LEU A 390 10.70 -1.65 -0.27
CA LEU A 390 11.62 -2.71 0.13
C LEU A 390 12.59 -3.07 -1.00
N LYS A 391 12.14 -3.10 -2.27
CA LYS A 391 13.05 -3.21 -3.43
C LYS A 391 14.06 -2.05 -3.45
N THR A 392 13.59 -0.85 -3.16
CA THR A 392 14.47 0.33 -3.03
C THR A 392 15.46 0.18 -1.86
N ALA A 393 15.04 -0.42 -0.75
CA ALA A 393 15.90 -0.68 0.40
C ALA A 393 17.01 -1.67 0.07
N MET A 394 16.68 -2.78 -0.62
CA MET A 394 17.68 -3.77 -1.04
C MET A 394 18.67 -3.17 -2.05
N ALA A 395 18.17 -2.38 -3.01
CA ALA A 395 19.01 -1.68 -3.97
C ALA A 395 19.96 -0.67 -3.29
N ALA A 396 19.49 0.08 -2.29
CA ALA A 396 20.30 1.03 -1.53
C ALA A 396 21.37 0.32 -0.68
N ALA A 397 21.06 -0.86 -0.15
CA ALA A 397 21.99 -1.69 0.61
C ALA A 397 22.95 -2.50 -0.28
N GLY A 398 22.82 -2.45 -1.61
CA GLY A 398 23.60 -3.28 -2.53
C GLY A 398 23.32 -4.78 -2.38
N SER A 399 22.14 -5.14 -1.86
CA SER A 399 21.72 -6.54 -1.65
C SER A 399 20.89 -7.04 -2.83
N ASP A 400 21.16 -8.28 -3.23
CA ASP A 400 20.41 -9.01 -4.26
C ASP A 400 19.28 -9.87 -3.69
N VAL A 401 18.97 -9.75 -2.38
CA VAL A 401 17.84 -10.49 -1.77
C VAL A 401 16.54 -10.10 -2.49
N PRO A 402 15.82 -11.08 -3.09
CA PRO A 402 14.61 -10.79 -3.83
C PRO A 402 13.48 -10.29 -2.92
N VAL A 403 12.74 -9.30 -3.41
CA VAL A 403 11.52 -8.80 -2.75
C VAL A 403 10.32 -9.11 -3.64
N VAL A 404 9.41 -9.94 -3.16
CA VAL A 404 8.31 -10.48 -3.95
C VAL A 404 6.95 -10.26 -3.29
N HIS A 405 5.88 -10.40 -4.06
CA HIS A 405 4.54 -10.47 -3.50
C HIS A 405 4.28 -11.86 -2.90
N LEU A 406 3.47 -11.96 -1.84
CA LEU A 406 3.13 -13.24 -1.20
C LEU A 406 2.63 -14.30 -2.20
N ALA A 407 1.83 -13.87 -3.17
CA ALA A 407 1.28 -14.75 -4.21
C ALA A 407 2.37 -15.52 -4.99
N LYS A 408 3.56 -14.95 -5.20
CA LYS A 408 4.68 -15.63 -5.86
C LYS A 408 5.12 -16.85 -5.09
N LEU A 409 5.32 -16.72 -3.78
CA LEU A 409 5.75 -17.80 -2.91
C LEU A 409 4.68 -18.89 -2.82
N VAL A 410 3.42 -18.48 -2.70
CA VAL A 410 2.29 -19.42 -2.70
C VAL A 410 2.24 -20.20 -4.01
N LYS A 411 2.30 -19.53 -5.17
CA LYS A 411 2.35 -20.19 -6.47
C LYS A 411 3.50 -21.19 -6.56
N GLN A 412 4.72 -20.77 -6.24
CA GLN A 412 5.93 -21.60 -6.36
C GLN A 412 5.85 -22.86 -5.48
N ARG A 413 5.31 -22.74 -4.27
CA ARG A 413 5.27 -23.84 -3.30
C ARG A 413 4.02 -24.72 -3.45
N LEU A 414 2.94 -24.21 -4.03
CA LEU A 414 1.74 -25.01 -4.37
C LEU A 414 1.83 -25.69 -5.75
N ALA A 415 2.62 -25.17 -6.70
CA ALA A 415 2.73 -25.75 -8.04
C ALA A 415 3.23 -27.21 -8.07
N GLY A 416 3.94 -27.67 -7.03
CA GLY A 416 4.30 -29.08 -6.89
C GLY A 416 3.13 -29.99 -6.48
N ALA A 417 2.13 -29.45 -5.80
CA ALA A 417 1.10 -30.22 -5.09
C ALA A 417 -0.25 -30.29 -5.81
N VAL A 418 -0.49 -29.40 -6.79
CA VAL A 418 -1.75 -29.35 -7.57
C VAL A 418 -1.74 -30.34 -8.76
N THR A 419 -0.64 -31.06 -9.01
CA THR A 419 -0.51 -32.04 -10.11
C THR A 419 -0.97 -33.46 -9.77
N ARG A 420 -1.52 -33.72 -8.58
CA ARG A 420 -2.06 -35.05 -8.22
C ARG A 420 -3.41 -34.93 -7.54
N SER A 421 -4.45 -34.94 -8.34
CA SER A 421 -5.75 -35.49 -7.96
C SER A 421 -6.26 -36.22 -9.19
N ASP A 422 -6.04 -37.54 -9.19
CA ASP A 422 -6.67 -38.50 -10.10
C ASP A 422 -8.19 -38.44 -9.99
#